data_AF-A0A970J975-F1
#
_entry.id   AF-A0A970J975-F1
#
_cell.length_a   1.000
_cell.length_b   1.000
_cell.length_c   1.000
_cell.angle_alpha   90.00
_cell.angle_beta   90.00
_cell.angle_gamma   90.00
#
_symmetry.space_group_name_H-M   'P 1'
#
loop_
_entity.id
_entity.type
_entity.pdbx_description
1 polymer ?
#
loop_
_entity_poly.entity_id
_entity_poly.type
_entity_poly.pdbx_seq_one_letter_code
_entity_poly.pdbx_strand_id
1 'polypeptide(L)'
;MKKAVLVVLLVLGMMFVLAGCGVTEFYIVLNDDLSGTFEVVDLIDSEVAEEGVESREASDYSQLKLISEENIQREENGVTMVGTKKVYEFESFPQIQNIQFTVKEENGIVELTGIDASDPEKAQQKKSMSDMLRESGYKASLRMKVPGKILETNAKEHKDGELYWDLLDESFLADGRLWIKYEKGASAVVKEEP
;
A
#
# COMPACT_ATOMS: atom_id res chain seq x y z
N MET A 1 9.16 16.61 -16.72
CA MET A 1 9.29 16.69 -15.25
C MET A 1 8.53 15.51 -14.63
N LYS A 2 9.12 14.31 -14.58
CA LYS A 2 8.46 13.08 -14.05
C LYS A 2 9.52 12.04 -13.64
N LYS A 3 10.39 12.38 -12.68
CA LYS A 3 11.57 11.55 -12.36
C LYS A 3 11.73 11.15 -10.88
N ALA A 4 10.95 11.69 -9.96
CA ALA A 4 11.27 11.60 -8.53
C ALA A 4 10.41 10.61 -7.70
N VAL A 5 9.24 10.18 -8.16
CA VAL A 5 8.18 9.76 -7.21
C VAL A 5 8.40 8.40 -6.54
N LEU A 6 9.03 7.43 -7.21
CA LEU A 6 9.31 6.14 -6.56
C LEU A 6 10.65 6.12 -5.81
N VAL A 7 11.55 7.04 -6.16
CA VAL A 7 12.65 7.41 -5.28
C VAL A 7 12.07 8.06 -4.03
N VAL A 8 10.97 8.82 -4.08
CA VAL A 8 10.33 9.40 -2.87
C VAL A 8 9.71 8.33 -1.97
N LEU A 9 8.93 7.37 -2.47
CA LEU A 9 8.38 6.28 -1.63
C LEU A 9 9.46 5.44 -0.94
N LEU A 10 10.58 5.21 -1.62
CA LEU A 10 11.70 4.45 -1.07
C LEU A 10 12.72 5.32 -0.29
N VAL A 11 12.83 6.63 -0.57
CA VAL A 11 13.60 7.59 0.23
C VAL A 11 12.88 7.92 1.52
N LEU A 12 11.54 7.88 1.54
CA LEU A 12 10.76 7.79 2.76
C LEU A 12 11.22 6.56 3.55
N GLY A 13 11.31 5.40 2.90
CA GLY A 13 12.00 4.19 3.39
C GLY A 13 13.46 4.40 3.86
N MET A 14 14.25 5.26 3.21
CA MET A 14 15.68 5.47 3.53
C MET A 14 15.93 6.18 4.86
N MET A 15 14.97 6.93 5.42
CA MET A 15 15.09 7.40 6.81
C MET A 15 14.81 6.30 7.84
N PHE A 16 14.21 5.17 7.44
CA PHE A 16 13.96 4.00 8.28
C PHE A 16 15.10 2.98 8.25
N VAL A 17 15.95 2.98 7.23
CA VAL A 17 17.05 1.99 7.06
C VAL A 17 18.10 2.00 8.18
N LEU A 18 18.15 3.05 9.01
CA LEU A 18 19.06 3.11 10.15
C LEU A 18 18.46 2.61 11.48
N ALA A 19 17.19 2.22 11.50
CA ALA A 19 16.49 1.77 12.69
C ALA A 19 15.62 0.54 12.38
N GLY A 20 15.93 -0.60 12.99
CA GLY A 20 15.39 -1.92 12.65
C GLY A 20 13.86 -2.06 12.63
N CYS A 21 13.40 -3.15 12.00
CA CYS A 21 12.04 -3.71 12.09
C CYS A 21 10.89 -2.69 12.13
N GLY A 22 10.69 -1.91 11.06
CA GLY A 22 9.46 -1.12 10.90
C GLY A 22 8.35 -1.91 10.19
N VAL A 23 7.10 -1.49 10.34
CA VAL A 23 5.96 -2.03 9.59
C VAL A 23 5.17 -0.88 8.97
N THR A 24 4.95 -0.95 7.67
CA THR A 24 4.04 -0.05 6.95
C THR A 24 2.95 -0.85 6.25
N GLU A 25 1.69 -0.51 6.51
CA GLU A 25 0.54 -1.17 5.91
C GLU A 25 -0.38 -0.13 5.28
N PHE A 26 -0.77 -0.41 4.04
CA PHE A 26 -1.73 0.38 3.31
C PHE A 26 -3.03 -0.41 3.19
N TYR A 27 -4.17 0.22 3.41
CA TYR A 27 -5.47 -0.38 3.13
C TYR A 27 -6.36 0.59 2.37
N ILE A 28 -6.80 0.15 1.19
CA ILE A 28 -7.68 0.92 0.31
C ILE A 28 -9.03 0.23 0.25
N VAL A 29 -10.11 0.97 0.51
CA VAL A 29 -11.48 0.52 0.24
C VAL A 29 -12.05 1.38 -0.85
N LEU A 30 -12.49 0.76 -1.95
CA LEU A 30 -13.09 1.44 -3.09
C LEU A 30 -14.60 1.29 -3.12
N ASN A 31 -15.28 2.39 -3.40
CA ASN A 31 -16.68 2.46 -3.76
C ASN A 31 -16.85 2.30 -5.29
N ASP A 32 -18.08 2.06 -5.74
CA ASP A 32 -18.42 1.90 -7.16
C ASP A 32 -18.07 3.12 -8.04
N ASP A 33 -18.01 4.32 -7.46
CA ASP A 33 -17.61 5.56 -8.16
C ASP A 33 -16.10 5.81 -8.13
N LEU A 34 -15.31 4.85 -7.61
CA LEU A 34 -13.87 4.94 -7.39
C LEU A 34 -13.46 6.00 -6.35
N SER A 35 -14.39 6.47 -5.52
CA SER A 35 -14.09 7.13 -4.24
C SER A 35 -13.80 6.08 -3.16
N GLY A 36 -13.42 6.53 -1.96
CA GLY A 36 -13.28 5.60 -0.84
C GLY A 36 -12.41 6.08 0.29
N THR A 37 -11.87 5.11 1.02
CA THR A 37 -11.00 5.36 2.17
C THR A 37 -9.62 4.76 1.98
N PHE A 38 -8.62 5.46 2.47
CA PHE A 38 -7.23 5.05 2.44
C PHE A 38 -6.67 5.10 3.86
N GLU A 39 -6.33 3.95 4.40
CA GLU A 39 -5.74 3.78 5.71
C GLU A 39 -4.24 3.52 5.57
N VAL A 40 -3.47 4.16 6.44
CA VAL A 40 -2.02 4.02 6.54
C VAL A 40 -1.69 3.71 7.98
N VAL A 41 -0.97 2.61 8.19
CA VAL A 41 -0.40 2.21 9.46
C VAL A 41 1.11 2.27 9.31
N ASP A 42 1.76 3.09 10.14
CA ASP A 42 3.21 3.19 10.21
C ASP A 42 3.64 2.89 11.64
N LEU A 43 4.51 1.89 11.79
CA LEU A 43 4.96 1.35 13.05
C LEU A 43 6.48 1.21 13.06
N ILE A 44 7.08 1.48 14.21
CA ILE A 44 8.51 1.30 14.47
C ILE A 44 8.70 0.61 15.82
N ASP A 45 9.86 -0.01 16.01
CA ASP A 45 10.25 -0.57 17.30
C ASP A 45 10.19 0.50 18.41
N SER A 46 9.53 0.19 19.52
CA SER A 46 9.41 1.10 20.67
C SER A 46 10.76 1.49 21.25
N GLU A 47 11.76 0.59 21.25
CA GLU A 47 13.09 0.89 21.76
C GLU A 47 13.78 1.97 20.92
N VAL A 48 13.50 1.99 19.61
CA VAL A 48 13.98 3.03 18.69
C VAL A 48 13.17 4.32 18.86
N ALA A 49 11.85 4.23 19.05
CA ALA A 49 10.99 5.39 19.19
C ALA A 49 11.34 6.24 20.43
N GLU A 50 11.71 5.59 21.53
CA GLU A 50 12.11 6.23 22.79
C GLU A 50 13.43 7.01 22.69
N GLU A 51 14.31 6.69 21.73
CA GLU A 51 15.57 7.42 21.48
C GLU A 51 15.39 8.77 20.76
N GLY A 52 14.16 9.29 20.68
CA GLY A 52 13.88 10.67 20.25
C GLY A 52 13.45 10.81 18.78
N VAL A 53 12.85 9.77 18.21
CA VAL A 53 12.21 9.87 16.90
C VAL A 53 10.77 10.37 17.09
N GLU A 54 10.61 11.69 17.20
CA GLU A 54 9.28 12.34 17.11
C GLU A 54 8.54 11.80 15.88
N SER A 55 7.23 11.52 16.06
CA SER A 55 6.34 10.89 15.08
C SER A 55 6.59 11.44 13.67
N ARG A 56 7.37 10.68 12.89
CA ARG A 56 7.78 11.05 11.54
C ARG A 56 6.56 11.00 10.63
N GLU A 57 6.09 12.13 10.15
CA GLU A 57 5.14 12.22 9.04
C GLU A 57 5.82 11.71 7.75
N ALA A 58 5.94 10.39 7.61
CA ALA A 58 6.58 9.78 6.45
C ALA A 58 5.68 9.78 5.21
N SER A 59 4.45 10.27 5.30
CA SER A 59 3.54 10.21 4.18
C SER A 59 2.65 11.46 4.13
N ASP A 60 3.07 12.44 3.30
CA ASP A 60 2.25 13.61 3.01
C ASP A 60 1.07 13.19 2.10
N TYR A 61 -0.08 12.98 2.73
CA TYR A 61 -1.37 12.84 2.07
C TYR A 61 -2.25 14.07 2.32
N SER A 62 -1.66 15.26 2.50
CA SER A 62 -2.38 16.50 2.81
C SER A 62 -3.45 16.89 1.79
N GLN A 63 -3.37 16.37 0.55
CA GLN A 63 -4.42 16.53 -0.45
C GLN A 63 -5.70 15.72 -0.13
N LEU A 64 -5.61 14.70 0.71
CA LEU A 64 -6.73 13.86 1.13
C LEU A 64 -7.32 14.38 2.44
N LYS A 65 -8.61 14.16 2.63
CA LYS A 65 -9.30 14.58 3.84
C LYS A 65 -9.02 13.57 4.95
N LEU A 66 -8.29 13.98 5.99
CA LEU A 66 -8.08 13.15 7.18
C LEU A 66 -9.41 12.95 7.93
N ILE A 67 -9.80 11.69 8.14
CA ILE A 67 -11.00 11.29 8.88
C ILE A 67 -10.65 10.96 10.33
N SER A 68 -9.56 10.22 10.55
CA SER A 68 -9.11 9.82 11.88
C SER A 68 -7.61 9.63 11.95
N GLU A 69 -7.05 9.88 13.12
CA GLU A 69 -5.65 9.64 13.46
C GLU A 69 -5.59 9.07 14.88
N GLU A 70 -4.88 7.95 15.03
CA GLU A 70 -4.76 7.23 16.29
C GLU A 70 -3.30 6.83 16.51
N ASN A 71 -2.81 7.00 17.74
CA ASN A 71 -1.58 6.34 18.16
C ASN A 71 -1.89 4.89 18.49
N ILE A 72 -1.10 3.98 17.94
CA ILE A 72 -1.29 2.54 18.10
C ILE A 72 -0.02 1.90 18.64
N GLN A 73 -0.21 0.83 19.40
CA GLN A 73 0.85 -0.04 19.90
C GLN A 73 0.42 -1.49 19.70
N ARG A 74 1.28 -2.32 19.11
CA ARG A 74 1.02 -3.75 18.94
C ARG A 74 2.31 -4.57 18.95
N GLU A 75 2.19 -5.87 19.21
CA GLU A 75 3.32 -6.79 19.16
C GLU A 75 3.48 -7.36 17.74
N GLU A 76 4.69 -7.29 17.20
CA GLU A 76 5.08 -7.85 15.90
C GLU A 76 6.29 -8.77 16.10
N ASN A 77 6.12 -10.07 15.88
CA ASN A 77 7.19 -11.06 16.04
C ASN A 77 7.89 -10.99 17.43
N GLY A 78 7.14 -10.67 18.50
CA GLY A 78 7.69 -10.53 19.85
C GLY A 78 8.35 -9.18 20.15
N VAL A 79 8.29 -8.21 19.22
CA VAL A 79 8.78 -6.84 19.42
C VAL A 79 7.59 -5.91 19.59
N THR A 80 7.64 -5.01 20.58
CA THR A 80 6.62 -3.98 20.76
C THR A 80 6.85 -2.88 19.74
N MET A 81 5.84 -2.66 18.90
CA MET A 81 5.85 -1.61 17.88
C MET A 81 4.90 -0.50 18.29
N VAL A 82 5.31 0.75 18.06
CA VAL A 82 4.52 1.96 18.31
C VAL A 82 4.47 2.81 17.04
N GLY A 83 3.38 3.55 16.86
CA GLY A 83 3.27 4.46 15.73
C GLY A 83 1.85 4.98 15.54
N THR A 84 1.47 5.22 14.29
CA THR A 84 0.20 5.87 13.96
C THR A 84 -0.62 5.10 12.96
N LYS A 85 -1.94 5.16 13.12
CA LYS A 85 -2.93 4.78 12.13
C LYS A 85 -3.64 6.06 11.67
N LYS A 86 -3.59 6.35 10.37
CA LYS A 86 -4.29 7.49 9.75
C LYS A 86 -5.27 6.97 8.71
N VAL A 87 -6.49 7.49 8.71
CA VAL A 87 -7.53 7.15 7.72
C VAL A 87 -7.94 8.41 6.98
N TYR A 88 -7.87 8.35 5.67
CA TYR A 88 -8.19 9.44 4.76
C TYR A 88 -9.41 9.08 3.89
N GLU A 89 -10.19 10.10 3.53
CA GLU A 89 -11.22 10.05 2.50
C GLU A 89 -10.64 10.58 1.19
N PHE A 90 -10.95 9.91 0.08
CA PHE A 90 -10.66 10.40 -1.27
C PHE A 90 -11.92 10.34 -2.14
N GLU A 91 -12.09 11.36 -2.98
CA GLU A 91 -13.22 11.46 -3.91
C GLU A 91 -12.94 10.74 -5.23
N SER A 92 -11.67 10.53 -5.56
CA SER A 92 -11.27 9.83 -6.77
C SER A 92 -9.95 9.10 -6.56
N PHE A 93 -9.90 7.82 -6.91
CA PHE A 93 -8.74 6.95 -6.71
C PHE A 93 -7.39 7.53 -7.21
N PRO A 94 -7.31 8.27 -8.35
CA PRO A 94 -6.09 8.95 -8.76
C PRO A 94 -5.58 10.04 -7.80
N GLN A 95 -6.37 10.51 -6.83
CA GLN A 95 -5.93 11.45 -5.79
C GLN A 95 -4.90 10.83 -4.83
N ILE A 96 -4.78 9.49 -4.77
CA ILE A 96 -3.73 8.80 -4.02
C ILE A 96 -2.41 8.89 -4.80
N GLN A 97 -1.83 10.11 -4.83
CA GLN A 97 -0.70 10.46 -5.72
C GLN A 97 0.56 9.64 -5.44
N ASN A 98 0.77 9.18 -4.21
CA ASN A 98 1.96 8.44 -3.84
C ASN A 98 2.02 7.05 -4.51
N ILE A 99 0.88 6.45 -4.90
CA ILE A 99 0.87 5.09 -5.49
C ILE A 99 0.74 5.11 -7.03
N GLN A 100 0.65 6.30 -7.67
CA GLN A 100 0.59 6.50 -9.13
C GLN A 100 -0.22 5.43 -9.88
N PHE A 101 -1.49 5.30 -9.54
CA PHE A 101 -2.39 4.42 -10.25
C PHE A 101 -2.87 5.03 -11.57
N THR A 102 -2.87 4.22 -12.62
CA THR A 102 -3.64 4.45 -13.83
C THR A 102 -4.94 3.69 -13.74
N VAL A 103 -6.05 4.38 -14.02
CA VAL A 103 -7.39 3.81 -14.07
C VAL A 103 -7.83 3.74 -15.53
N LYS A 104 -8.28 2.56 -15.96
CA LYS A 104 -8.93 2.36 -17.25
C LYS A 104 -10.28 1.70 -17.03
N GLU A 105 -11.36 2.32 -17.50
CA GLU A 105 -12.71 1.78 -17.40
C GLU A 105 -13.31 1.61 -18.80
N GLU A 106 -13.67 0.38 -19.15
CA GLU A 106 -14.28 0.03 -20.43
C GLU A 106 -15.35 -1.04 -20.22
N ASN A 107 -16.58 -0.80 -20.72
CA ASN A 107 -17.70 -1.76 -20.66
C ASN A 107 -18.00 -2.31 -19.25
N GLY A 108 -17.88 -1.49 -18.21
CA GLY A 108 -18.12 -1.91 -16.81
C GLY A 108 -16.97 -2.69 -16.17
N ILE A 109 -15.87 -2.90 -16.89
CA ILE A 109 -14.63 -3.47 -16.36
C ILE A 109 -13.69 -2.33 -15.99
N VAL A 110 -13.17 -2.37 -14.77
CA VAL A 110 -12.16 -1.44 -14.27
C VAL A 110 -10.82 -2.16 -14.18
N GLU A 111 -9.80 -1.60 -14.80
CA GLU A 111 -8.40 -1.98 -14.65
C GLU A 111 -7.67 -0.89 -13.86
N LEU A 112 -7.17 -1.25 -12.68
CA LEU A 112 -6.29 -0.42 -11.89
C LEU A 112 -4.88 -0.96 -12.01
N THR A 113 -3.95 -0.10 -12.41
CA THR A 113 -2.55 -0.47 -12.54
C THR A 113 -1.69 0.58 -11.86
N GLY A 114 -0.99 0.18 -10.80
CA GLY A 114 -0.07 1.01 -10.04
C GLY A 114 1.34 0.51 -10.22
N ILE A 115 2.33 1.38 -9.95
CA ILE A 115 3.76 1.07 -10.02
C ILE A 115 4.16 0.52 -11.40
N ASP A 116 4.72 1.34 -12.28
CA ASP A 116 5.31 0.82 -13.52
C ASP A 116 6.83 0.62 -13.29
N ALA A 117 7.28 -0.63 -13.15
CA ALA A 117 8.71 -0.97 -13.10
C ALA A 117 9.31 -1.26 -14.49
N SER A 118 8.65 -0.89 -15.59
CA SER A 118 9.23 -1.02 -16.94
C SER A 118 10.51 -0.20 -17.18
N ASP A 119 11.02 0.52 -16.17
CA ASP A 119 12.31 1.19 -16.14
C ASP A 119 13.38 0.32 -15.44
N PRO A 120 14.31 -0.32 -16.19
CA PRO A 120 15.29 -1.27 -15.65
C PRO A 120 16.28 -0.67 -14.66
N GLU A 121 16.65 0.61 -14.83
CA GLU A 121 17.56 1.30 -13.91
C GLU A 121 16.89 1.54 -12.55
N LYS A 122 15.59 1.85 -12.57
CA LYS A 122 14.79 1.94 -11.34
C LYS A 122 14.56 0.57 -10.72
N ALA A 123 14.35 -0.49 -11.50
CA ALA A 123 14.20 -1.84 -10.99
C ALA A 123 15.44 -2.29 -10.19
N GLN A 124 16.66 -1.96 -10.66
CA GLN A 124 17.90 -2.34 -9.98
C GLN A 124 18.15 -1.57 -8.68
N GLN A 125 17.88 -0.25 -8.64
CA GLN A 125 17.96 0.54 -7.39
C GLN A 125 16.89 0.12 -6.37
N LYS A 126 15.66 -0.15 -6.84
CA LYS A 126 14.57 -0.68 -6.00
C LYS A 126 14.95 -2.03 -5.39
N LYS A 127 15.59 -2.92 -6.16
CA LYS A 127 16.01 -4.24 -5.68
C LYS A 127 16.99 -4.15 -4.51
N SER A 128 18.10 -3.40 -4.67
CA SER A 128 19.11 -3.22 -3.61
C SER A 128 18.51 -2.67 -2.31
N MET A 129 17.57 -1.72 -2.42
CA MET A 129 16.92 -1.12 -1.27
C MET A 129 15.84 -2.01 -0.65
N SER A 130 15.12 -2.78 -1.46
CA SER A 130 14.14 -3.76 -0.97
C SER A 130 14.84 -4.93 -0.27
N ASP A 131 16.00 -5.36 -0.77
CA ASP A 131 16.85 -6.36 -0.10
C ASP A 131 17.31 -5.86 1.27
N MET A 132 17.78 -4.61 1.36
CA MET A 132 18.19 -4.00 2.62
C MET A 132 17.03 -3.83 3.63
N LEU A 133 15.84 -3.44 3.17
CA LEU A 133 14.64 -3.36 4.03
C LEU A 133 14.20 -4.76 4.50
N ARG A 134 14.23 -5.75 3.61
CA ARG A 134 13.90 -7.13 3.96
C ARG A 134 14.89 -7.70 4.97
N GLU A 135 16.19 -7.45 4.79
CA GLU A 135 17.25 -7.85 5.71
C GLU A 135 17.14 -7.15 7.08
N SER A 136 16.61 -5.93 7.14
CA SER A 136 16.37 -5.22 8.40
C SER A 136 15.11 -5.71 9.15
N GLY A 137 14.35 -6.64 8.57
CA GLY A 137 13.09 -7.13 9.12
C GLY A 137 11.90 -6.19 8.89
N TYR A 138 12.06 -5.16 8.04
CA TYR A 138 10.99 -4.24 7.70
C TYR A 138 9.91 -4.95 6.87
N LYS A 139 8.64 -4.65 7.15
CA LYS A 139 7.48 -5.18 6.43
C LYS A 139 6.73 -4.05 5.72
N ALA A 140 6.37 -4.27 4.46
CA ALA A 140 5.48 -3.37 3.74
C ALA A 140 4.39 -4.17 3.02
N SER A 141 3.13 -3.80 3.24
CA SER A 141 2.00 -4.48 2.60
C SER A 141 0.94 -3.52 2.09
N LEU A 142 0.18 -3.96 1.10
CA LEU A 142 -0.99 -3.27 0.60
C LEU A 142 -2.17 -4.23 0.54
N ARG A 143 -3.27 -3.83 1.16
CA ARG A 143 -4.58 -4.44 0.99
C ARG A 143 -5.50 -3.53 0.21
N MET A 144 -6.36 -4.12 -0.62
CA MET A 144 -7.38 -3.38 -1.35
C MET A 144 -8.69 -4.15 -1.33
N LYS A 145 -9.79 -3.46 -1.03
CA LYS A 145 -11.14 -3.96 -1.22
C LYS A 145 -11.78 -3.25 -2.40
N VAL A 146 -12.23 -4.01 -3.39
CA VAL A 146 -12.93 -3.49 -4.57
C VAL A 146 -14.43 -3.77 -4.49
N PRO A 147 -15.29 -2.92 -5.08
CA PRO A 147 -16.74 -3.02 -4.97
C PRO A 147 -17.36 -4.06 -5.93
N GLY A 148 -16.53 -4.87 -6.59
CA GLY A 148 -16.97 -5.74 -7.68
C GLY A 148 -16.24 -7.08 -7.72
N LYS A 149 -16.57 -7.87 -8.74
CA LYS A 149 -16.00 -9.20 -8.93
C LYS A 149 -14.60 -9.09 -9.53
N ILE A 150 -13.60 -9.61 -8.83
CA ILE A 150 -12.23 -9.73 -9.32
C ILE A 150 -12.23 -10.68 -10.53
N LEU A 151 -11.71 -10.20 -11.66
CA LEU A 151 -11.53 -10.98 -12.88
C LEU A 151 -10.10 -11.51 -12.99
N GLU A 152 -9.14 -10.63 -12.75
CA GLU A 152 -7.71 -10.92 -12.88
C GLU A 152 -6.91 -10.01 -11.94
N THR A 153 -5.80 -10.50 -11.38
CA THR A 153 -4.90 -9.71 -10.52
C THR A 153 -3.54 -10.38 -10.39
N ASN A 154 -2.52 -9.61 -9.98
CA ASN A 154 -1.26 -10.14 -9.48
C ASN A 154 -1.12 -10.05 -7.95
N ALA A 155 -2.23 -9.85 -7.23
CA ALA A 155 -2.23 -9.98 -5.77
C ALA A 155 -1.71 -11.35 -5.35
N LYS A 156 -0.92 -11.37 -4.28
CA LYS A 156 -0.40 -12.59 -3.67
C LYS A 156 -1.56 -13.48 -3.18
N GLU A 157 -2.59 -12.83 -2.63
CA GLU A 157 -3.82 -13.48 -2.17
C GLU A 157 -5.03 -12.59 -2.50
N HIS A 158 -6.18 -13.20 -2.77
CA HIS A 158 -7.44 -12.47 -2.86
C HIS A 158 -8.65 -13.35 -2.48
N LYS A 159 -9.62 -12.77 -1.77
CA LYS A 159 -10.87 -13.41 -1.36
C LYS A 159 -11.95 -12.36 -1.13
N ASP A 160 -13.19 -12.65 -1.53
CA ASP A 160 -14.37 -11.81 -1.25
C ASP A 160 -14.21 -10.32 -1.64
N GLY A 161 -13.51 -10.06 -2.76
CA GLY A 161 -13.24 -8.69 -3.24
C GLY A 161 -12.09 -7.98 -2.54
N GLU A 162 -11.44 -8.64 -1.59
CA GLU A 162 -10.23 -8.17 -0.91
C GLU A 162 -8.98 -8.80 -1.52
N LEU A 163 -7.95 -8.00 -1.69
CA LEU A 163 -6.68 -8.34 -2.31
C LEU A 163 -5.53 -7.97 -1.39
N TYR A 164 -4.46 -8.76 -1.42
CA TYR A 164 -3.27 -8.56 -0.62
C TYR A 164 -2.00 -8.63 -1.47
N TRP A 165 -1.13 -7.64 -1.31
CA TRP A 165 0.23 -7.62 -1.84
C TRP A 165 1.22 -7.46 -0.69
N ASP A 166 2.26 -8.28 -0.74
CA ASP A 166 3.48 -8.12 0.04
C ASP A 166 4.46 -7.31 -0.84
N LEU A 167 4.70 -6.05 -0.47
CA LEU A 167 5.42 -5.10 -1.33
C LEU A 167 6.93 -5.34 -1.35
N LEU A 168 7.44 -6.23 -0.49
CA LEU A 168 8.83 -6.64 -0.42
C LEU A 168 9.06 -8.08 -0.89
N ASP A 169 8.00 -8.76 -1.35
CA ASP A 169 8.09 -10.11 -1.90
C ASP A 169 8.89 -10.09 -3.22
N GLU A 170 9.80 -11.06 -3.37
CA GLU A 170 10.69 -11.12 -4.55
C GLU A 170 9.92 -11.23 -5.86
N SER A 171 8.78 -11.94 -5.86
CA SER A 171 7.96 -12.11 -7.05
C SER A 171 7.27 -10.80 -7.45
N PHE A 172 6.80 -10.04 -6.45
CA PHE A 172 6.22 -8.71 -6.66
C PHE A 172 7.27 -7.72 -7.15
N LEU A 173 8.47 -7.73 -6.56
CA LEU A 173 9.58 -6.87 -6.98
C LEU A 173 10.09 -7.18 -8.40
N ALA A 174 10.00 -8.45 -8.82
CA ALA A 174 10.39 -8.88 -10.16
C ALA A 174 9.39 -8.47 -11.25
N ASP A 175 8.08 -8.58 -10.98
CA ASP A 175 7.03 -8.05 -11.87
C ASP A 175 7.05 -6.51 -11.84
N GLY A 176 7.26 -5.97 -10.65
CA GLY A 176 7.41 -4.54 -10.36
C GLY A 176 6.18 -3.73 -10.77
N ARG A 177 5.02 -4.37 -10.84
CA ARG A 177 3.72 -3.74 -11.10
C ARG A 177 2.70 -4.23 -10.10
N LEU A 178 1.75 -3.37 -9.76
CA LEU A 178 0.52 -3.78 -9.09
C LEU A 178 -0.62 -3.66 -10.08
N TRP A 179 -1.43 -4.71 -10.23
CA TRP A 179 -2.62 -4.58 -11.06
C TRP A 179 -3.78 -5.47 -10.64
N ILE A 180 -4.97 -4.96 -10.95
CA ILE A 180 -6.24 -5.64 -10.77
C ILE A 180 -7.19 -5.25 -11.91
N LYS A 181 -7.95 -6.23 -12.38
CA LYS A 181 -9.14 -6.05 -13.20
C LYS A 181 -10.36 -6.59 -12.45
N TYR A 182 -11.41 -5.80 -12.36
CA TYR A 182 -12.67 -6.22 -11.74
C TYR A 182 -13.88 -5.68 -12.51
N GLU A 183 -15.01 -6.36 -12.38
CA GLU A 183 -16.30 -5.99 -12.96
C GLU A 183 -17.13 -5.20 -11.94
N LYS A 184 -17.51 -3.96 -12.27
CA LYS A 184 -18.36 -3.10 -11.41
C LYS A 184 -19.77 -3.67 -11.26
N GLY A 185 -20.38 -3.46 -10.09
CA GLY A 185 -21.78 -3.84 -9.82
C GLY A 185 -22.06 -5.35 -9.77
N ALA A 186 -21.08 -6.20 -10.10
CA ALA A 186 -21.11 -7.62 -9.82
C ALA A 186 -20.77 -7.83 -8.34
N SER A 187 -21.70 -7.52 -7.43
CA SER A 187 -21.59 -7.97 -6.04
C SER A 187 -21.33 -9.46 -6.04
N ALA A 188 -20.35 -9.92 -5.26
CA ALA A 188 -20.11 -11.32 -5.05
C ALA A 188 -21.41 -11.95 -4.52
N VAL A 189 -22.17 -12.58 -5.41
CA VAL A 189 -23.40 -13.29 -5.05
C VAL A 189 -22.96 -14.46 -4.17
N VAL A 190 -23.09 -14.27 -2.87
CA VAL A 190 -23.11 -15.37 -1.92
C VAL A 190 -24.27 -16.24 -2.35
N LYS A 191 -23.97 -17.38 -2.98
CA LYS A 191 -24.94 -18.46 -3.09
C LYS A 191 -25.16 -18.94 -1.66
N GLU A 192 -26.20 -18.46 -1.00
CA GLU A 192 -26.82 -19.23 0.06
C GLU A 192 -27.40 -20.49 -0.60
N GLU A 193 -26.79 -21.65 -0.31
CA GLU A 193 -27.40 -22.93 -0.66
C GLU A 193 -28.65 -23.15 0.21
N PRO A 194 -29.70 -23.80 -0.34
CA PRO A 194 -31.01 -23.96 0.30
C PRO A 194 -31.02 -24.86 1.53
#